data_AF-A0A1C5BR12-F1
#
_entry.id   AF-A0A1C5BR12-F1
#
_cell.length_a   1.000
_cell.length_b   1.000
_cell.length_c   1.000
_cell.angle_alpha   90.00
_cell.angle_beta   90.00
_cell.angle_gamma   90.00
#
_symmetry.space_group_name_H-M   'P 1'
#
loop_
_entity.id
_entity.type
_entity.pdbx_description
1 polymer ?
#
loop_
_entity_poly.entity_id
_entity_poly.type
_entity_poly.pdbx_seq_one_letter_code
_entity_poly.pdbx_strand_id
1 'polypeptide(L)'
;GTPRSHRPSPTARATVAPLAARIHNIAQAGKLRVSEHLAVEMVFASGCGTVLTLLATPEDERDLTLSDAAREAVLAAITVGTPRPIQPGIASTAIALRAMLDTTDALTSEESALLRAWLTRIAQTG
;
A
#
# COMPACT_ATOMS: atom_id res chain seq x y z
N GLY A 1 -36.31 -4.41 -1.85
CA GLY A 1 -35.45 -4.42 -3.05
C GLY A 1 -34.76 -5.77 -3.12
N THR A 2 -34.77 -6.43 -4.27
CA THR A 2 -34.11 -7.72 -4.45
C THR A 2 -32.58 -7.55 -4.44
N PRO A 3 -31.81 -8.48 -3.85
CA PRO A 3 -30.36 -8.41 -3.87
C PRO A 3 -29.85 -8.53 -5.30
N ARG A 4 -29.09 -7.53 -5.77
CA ARG A 4 -28.41 -7.57 -7.06
C ARG A 4 -27.38 -8.70 -7.00
N SER A 5 -27.51 -9.68 -7.88
CA SER A 5 -26.51 -10.73 -8.08
C SER A 5 -25.15 -10.08 -8.31
N HIS A 6 -24.15 -10.43 -7.50
CA HIS A 6 -22.78 -9.93 -7.56
C HIS A 6 -22.02 -10.50 -8.77
N ARG A 7 -22.64 -10.57 -9.96
CA ARG A 7 -21.94 -10.92 -11.19
C ARG A 7 -21.18 -9.65 -11.62
N PRO A 8 -19.83 -9.66 -11.68
CA PRO A 8 -19.08 -8.49 -12.09
C PRO A 8 -19.55 -8.04 -13.48
N SER A 9 -19.76 -6.72 -13.63
CA SER A 9 -20.24 -6.14 -14.88
C SER A 9 -19.28 -6.47 -16.04
N PRO A 10 -19.74 -6.47 -17.31
CA PRO A 10 -18.89 -6.72 -18.46
C PRO A 10 -17.65 -5.79 -18.50
N THR A 11 -17.81 -4.55 -18.04
CA THR A 11 -16.73 -3.57 -17.89
C THR A 11 -15.72 -3.98 -16.82
N ALA A 12 -16.18 -4.49 -15.67
CA ALA A 12 -15.30 -5.02 -14.62
C ALA A 12 -14.54 -6.29 -15.08
N ARG A 13 -15.13 -7.10 -15.96
CA ARG A 13 -14.41 -8.22 -16.59
C ARG A 13 -13.38 -7.75 -17.63
N ALA A 14 -13.70 -6.71 -18.40
CA ALA A 14 -12.83 -6.16 -19.43
C ALA A 14 -11.58 -5.48 -18.85
N THR A 15 -11.69 -4.84 -17.68
CA THR A 15 -10.54 -4.24 -16.97
C THR A 15 -9.61 -5.28 -16.35
N VAL A 16 -10.14 -6.45 -15.99
CA VAL A 16 -9.38 -7.53 -15.35
C VAL A 16 -8.63 -8.42 -16.36
N ALA A 17 -9.10 -8.54 -17.61
CA ALA A 17 -8.48 -9.43 -18.59
C ALA A 17 -6.99 -9.11 -18.89
N PRO A 18 -6.57 -7.84 -19.08
CA PRO A 18 -5.15 -7.51 -19.26
C PRO A 18 -4.31 -7.79 -18.01
N LEU A 19 -4.89 -7.62 -16.81
CA LEU A 19 -4.23 -7.96 -15.56
C LEU A 19 -4.04 -9.48 -15.43
N ALA A 20 -5.08 -10.25 -15.73
CA ALA A 20 -5.02 -11.71 -15.73
C ALA A 20 -3.94 -12.24 -16.69
N ALA A 21 -3.82 -11.66 -17.89
CA ALA A 21 -2.74 -12.03 -18.82
C ALA A 21 -1.33 -11.75 -18.27
N ARG A 22 -1.14 -10.62 -17.56
CA ARG A 22 0.15 -10.32 -16.91
C ARG A 22 0.44 -11.28 -15.75
N ILE A 23 -0.55 -11.57 -14.92
CA ILE A 23 -0.43 -12.55 -13.83
C ILE A 23 -0.10 -13.94 -14.38
N HIS A 24 -0.73 -14.34 -15.49
CA HIS A 24 -0.44 -15.59 -16.16
C HIS A 24 1.03 -15.66 -16.63
N ASN A 25 1.58 -14.58 -17.19
CA ASN A 25 3.00 -14.53 -17.55
C ASN A 25 3.93 -14.67 -16.35
N ILE A 26 3.56 -14.09 -15.19
CA ILE A 26 4.32 -14.23 -13.93
C ILE A 26 4.26 -15.67 -13.42
N ALA A 27 3.10 -16.33 -13.52
CA ALA A 27 2.91 -17.73 -13.16
C ALA A 27 3.76 -18.65 -14.05
N GLN A 28 3.74 -18.43 -15.38
CA GLN A 28 4.55 -19.18 -16.35
C GLN A 28 6.06 -19.01 -16.10
N ALA A 29 6.49 -17.87 -15.55
CA ALA A 29 7.87 -17.65 -15.15
C ALA A 29 8.24 -18.32 -13.81
N GLY A 30 7.33 -19.05 -13.15
CA GLY A 30 7.55 -19.68 -11.85
C GLY A 30 7.70 -18.68 -10.70
N LYS A 31 7.25 -17.43 -10.89
CA LYS A 31 7.44 -16.33 -9.93
C LYS A 31 6.22 -16.04 -9.08
N LEU A 32 5.16 -16.82 -9.15
CA LEU A 32 3.94 -16.60 -8.37
C LEU A 32 3.93 -17.47 -7.10
N ARG A 33 3.62 -16.87 -5.94
CA ARG A 33 3.54 -17.55 -4.63
C ARG A 33 2.12 -18.05 -4.31
N VAL A 34 1.11 -17.44 -4.93
CA VAL A 34 -0.31 -17.73 -4.72
C VAL A 34 -0.96 -18.20 -6.02
N SER A 35 -2.24 -18.57 -6.00
CA SER A 35 -2.97 -18.89 -7.25
C SER A 35 -3.13 -17.66 -8.14
N GLU A 36 -3.17 -17.87 -9.47
CA GLU A 36 -3.40 -16.77 -10.44
C GLU A 36 -4.67 -15.99 -10.12
N HIS A 37 -5.74 -16.69 -9.75
CA HIS A 37 -7.02 -16.07 -9.39
C HIS A 37 -6.86 -15.14 -8.18
N LEU A 38 -6.25 -15.61 -7.09
CA LEU A 38 -6.04 -14.80 -5.89
C LEU A 38 -5.11 -13.61 -6.16
N ALA A 39 -4.06 -13.80 -6.97
CA ALA A 39 -3.17 -12.71 -7.35
C ALA A 39 -3.90 -11.59 -8.13
N VAL A 40 -4.77 -11.96 -9.06
CA VAL A 40 -5.61 -10.99 -9.80
C VAL A 40 -6.53 -10.24 -8.83
N GLU A 41 -7.20 -10.94 -7.92
CA GLU A 41 -8.10 -10.31 -6.94
C GLU A 41 -7.37 -9.37 -6.00
N MET A 42 -6.19 -9.77 -5.49
CA MET A 42 -5.38 -8.94 -4.60
C MET A 42 -4.91 -7.65 -5.29
N VAL A 43 -4.40 -7.73 -6.52
CA VAL A 43 -3.95 -6.55 -7.27
C VAL A 43 -5.14 -5.63 -7.59
N PHE A 44 -6.27 -6.21 -8.00
CA PHE A 44 -7.47 -5.43 -8.30
C PHE A 44 -8.02 -4.72 -7.06
N ALA A 45 -8.17 -5.43 -5.94
CA ALA A 45 -8.65 -4.87 -4.68
C ALA A 45 -7.73 -3.77 -4.14
N SER A 46 -6.40 -3.99 -4.20
CA SER A 46 -5.40 -2.99 -3.79
C SER A 46 -5.48 -1.72 -4.65
N GLY A 47 -5.57 -1.86 -5.99
CA GLY A 47 -5.71 -0.74 -6.90
C GLY A 47 -7.01 0.04 -6.66
N CYS A 48 -8.15 -0.66 -6.52
CA CYS A 48 -9.43 -0.01 -6.22
C CYS A 48 -9.41 0.73 -4.89
N GLY A 49 -8.91 0.11 -3.82
CA GLY A 49 -8.80 0.74 -2.51
C GLY A 49 -7.96 2.01 -2.56
N THR A 50 -6.81 1.94 -3.24
CA THR A 50 -5.91 3.09 -3.41
C THR A 50 -6.58 4.26 -4.14
N VAL A 51 -7.25 3.98 -5.26
CA VAL A 51 -7.97 5.02 -6.02
C VAL A 51 -9.08 5.63 -5.18
N LEU A 52 -9.87 4.81 -4.49
CA LEU A 52 -10.95 5.29 -3.63
C LEU A 52 -10.41 6.16 -2.48
N THR A 53 -9.29 5.78 -1.88
CA THR A 53 -8.62 6.59 -0.85
C THR A 53 -8.17 7.93 -1.40
N LEU A 54 -7.45 7.96 -2.53
CA LEU A 54 -6.97 9.21 -3.13
C LEU A 54 -8.11 10.13 -3.57
N LEU A 55 -9.21 9.58 -4.09
CA LEU A 55 -10.39 10.36 -4.46
C LEU A 55 -11.11 10.97 -3.25
N ALA A 56 -11.05 10.32 -2.08
CA ALA A 56 -11.60 10.85 -0.84
C ALA A 56 -10.71 11.91 -0.18
N THR A 57 -9.44 12.01 -0.57
CA THR A 57 -8.50 13.03 -0.07
C THR A 57 -8.62 14.33 -0.88
N PRO A 58 -8.61 15.52 -0.22
CA PRO A 58 -8.51 16.83 -0.88
C PRO A 58 -7.33 16.89 -1.85
N GLU A 59 -7.47 17.61 -2.97
CA GLU A 59 -6.50 17.52 -4.08
C GLU A 59 -5.09 17.95 -3.70
N ASP A 60 -4.97 18.94 -2.81
CA ASP A 60 -3.72 19.49 -2.29
C ASP A 60 -3.03 18.57 -1.26
N GLU A 61 -3.76 17.60 -0.69
CA GLU A 61 -3.26 16.63 0.29
C GLU A 61 -2.99 15.24 -0.32
N ARG A 62 -3.29 15.04 -1.61
CA ARG A 62 -3.10 13.75 -2.28
C ARG A 62 -1.62 13.41 -2.39
N ASP A 63 -1.20 12.39 -1.67
CA ASP A 63 0.13 11.79 -1.80
C ASP A 63 0.10 10.57 -2.75
N LEU A 64 0.65 10.75 -3.96
CA LEU A 64 0.70 9.68 -4.96
C LEU A 64 1.66 8.54 -4.60
N THR A 65 2.54 8.73 -3.61
CA THR A 65 3.41 7.64 -3.11
C THR A 65 2.59 6.48 -2.53
N LEU A 66 1.35 6.73 -2.11
CA LEU A 66 0.40 5.70 -1.69
C LEU A 66 0.20 4.64 -2.78
N SER A 67 0.14 5.04 -4.05
CA SER A 67 -0.06 4.11 -5.16
C SER A 67 1.14 3.21 -5.41
N ASP A 68 2.35 3.75 -5.30
CA ASP A 68 3.56 2.96 -5.44
C ASP A 68 3.73 2.00 -4.26
N ALA A 69 3.50 2.48 -3.03
CA ALA A 69 3.59 1.65 -1.82
C ALA A 69 2.60 0.48 -1.85
N ALA A 70 1.34 0.74 -2.23
CA ALA A 70 0.32 -0.31 -2.35
C ALA A 70 0.67 -1.35 -3.42
N ARG A 71 1.20 -0.90 -4.58
CA ARG A 71 1.66 -1.76 -5.67
C ARG A 71 2.82 -2.65 -5.24
N GLU A 72 3.83 -2.09 -4.59
CA GLU A 72 4.98 -2.88 -4.11
C GLU A 72 4.57 -3.87 -3.02
N ALA A 73 3.68 -3.47 -2.10
CA ALA A 73 3.18 -4.37 -1.06
C ALA A 73 2.46 -5.59 -1.64
N VAL A 74 1.57 -5.40 -2.63
CA VAL A 74 0.87 -6.53 -3.26
C VAL A 74 1.80 -7.39 -4.11
N LEU A 75 2.75 -6.79 -4.84
CA LEU A 75 3.75 -7.55 -5.61
C LEU A 75 4.64 -8.40 -4.71
N ALA A 76 5.10 -7.86 -3.58
CA ALA A 76 5.87 -8.60 -2.60
C ALA A 76 5.10 -9.78 -2.01
N ALA A 77 3.79 -9.60 -1.77
CA ALA A 77 2.93 -10.67 -1.27
C ALA A 77 2.75 -11.81 -2.29
N ILE A 78 2.49 -11.46 -3.57
CA ILE A 78 2.11 -12.45 -4.59
C ILE A 78 3.28 -13.07 -5.34
N THR A 79 4.49 -12.48 -5.32
CA THR A 79 5.64 -12.96 -6.11
C THR A 79 6.74 -13.64 -5.29
N VAL A 80 7.41 -14.63 -5.88
CA VAL A 80 8.58 -15.31 -5.33
C VAL A 80 9.82 -14.47 -5.61
N GLY A 81 10.45 -14.02 -4.53
CA GLY A 81 11.71 -13.32 -4.45
C GLY A 81 12.02 -13.15 -2.96
N THR A 82 13.29 -13.11 -2.57
CA THR A 82 13.64 -12.72 -1.20
C THR A 82 13.16 -11.29 -1.01
N PRO A 83 12.17 -11.01 -0.13
CA PRO A 83 12.00 -9.66 0.36
C PRO A 83 13.38 -9.30 0.91
N ARG A 84 14.03 -8.28 0.35
CA ARG A 84 15.24 -7.77 0.97
C ARG A 84 14.82 -7.48 2.41
N PRO A 85 15.45 -8.07 3.45
CA PRO A 85 15.10 -7.74 4.81
C PRO A 85 15.22 -6.22 4.90
N ILE A 86 14.07 -5.56 5.10
CA ILE A 86 14.04 -4.12 5.31
C ILE A 86 14.62 -3.94 6.70
N GLN A 87 15.94 -3.82 6.79
CA GLN A 87 16.53 -3.25 8.00
C GLN A 87 15.83 -1.91 8.23
N PRO A 88 15.29 -1.67 9.44
CA PRO A 88 14.58 -0.45 9.70
C PRO A 88 15.50 0.74 9.40
N GLY A 89 15.20 1.43 8.30
CA GLY A 89 15.88 2.65 7.90
C GLY A 89 15.44 3.82 8.76
N ILE A 90 16.18 4.93 8.71
CA ILE A 90 15.94 6.11 9.55
C ILE A 90 14.49 6.63 9.46
N ALA A 91 13.85 6.52 8.28
CA ALA A 91 12.44 6.87 8.09
C ALA A 91 11.49 5.97 8.91
N SER A 92 11.70 4.65 8.89
CA SER A 92 10.89 3.71 9.66
C SER A 92 11.06 3.90 11.18
N THR A 93 12.28 4.20 11.64
CA THR A 93 12.55 4.53 13.03
C THR A 93 11.89 5.86 13.42
N ALA A 94 11.90 6.86 12.54
CA ALA A 94 11.24 8.13 12.80
C ALA A 94 9.71 7.98 12.92
N ILE A 95 9.09 7.15 12.08
CA ILE A 95 7.66 6.82 12.16
C ILE A 95 7.35 6.12 13.49
N ALA A 96 8.14 5.11 13.86
CA ALA A 96 7.96 4.35 15.10
C ALA A 96 8.11 5.24 16.34
N LEU A 97 9.17 6.06 16.40
CA LEU A 97 9.40 6.99 17.51
C LEU A 97 8.27 8.03 17.61
N ARG A 98 7.80 8.56 16.47
CA ARG A 98 6.69 9.52 16.44
C ARG A 98 5.40 8.93 17.01
N ALA A 99 5.11 7.65 16.73
CA ALA A 99 3.94 6.96 17.25
C ALA A 99 3.99 6.73 18.78
N MET A 100 5.18 6.75 19.37
CA MET A 100 5.40 6.57 20.81
C MET A 100 5.65 7.89 21.56
N LEU A 101 5.62 9.05 20.89
CA LEU A 101 5.90 10.33 21.54
C LEU A 101 4.95 10.66 22.69
N ASP A 102 3.70 10.23 22.58
CA ASP A 102 2.67 10.52 23.60
C ASP A 102 2.77 9.55 24.80
N THR A 103 3.71 8.60 24.79
CA THR A 103 3.93 7.65 25.89
C THR A 103 5.11 8.03 26.79
N THR A 104 5.72 9.20 26.59
CA THR A 104 6.86 9.68 27.39
C THR A 104 6.55 11.02 28.03
N ASP A 105 6.80 11.13 29.33
CA ASP A 105 6.64 12.38 30.09
C ASP A 105 7.96 13.16 30.18
N ALA A 106 9.01 12.72 29.46
CA ALA A 106 10.35 13.30 29.52
C ALA A 106 10.50 14.62 28.72
N LEU A 107 9.53 14.96 27.87
CA LEU A 107 9.56 16.13 26.99
C LEU A 107 8.47 17.11 27.38
N THR A 108 8.74 18.41 27.30
CA THR A 108 7.68 19.42 27.39
C THR A 108 6.76 19.37 26.17
N SER A 109 5.61 20.04 26.25
CA SER A 109 4.68 20.13 25.11
C SER A 109 5.33 20.79 23.88
N GLU A 110 6.19 21.79 24.08
CA GLU A 110 6.92 22.46 23.01
C GLU A 110 7.97 21.54 22.37
N GLU A 111 8.71 20.79 23.18
CA GLU A 111 9.73 19.84 22.72
C GLU A 111 9.10 18.67 21.94
N SER A 112 7.98 18.13 22.43
CA SER A 112 7.24 17.07 21.74
C SER A 112 6.70 17.55 20.39
N ALA A 113 6.18 18.78 20.32
CA ALA A 113 5.72 19.38 19.07
C ALA A 113 6.87 19.56 18.05
N LEU A 114 8.03 20.06 18.50
CA LEU A 114 9.21 20.22 17.65
C LEU A 114 9.75 18.88 17.14
N LEU A 115 9.87 17.89 18.02
CA LEU A 115 10.34 16.55 17.67
C LEU A 115 9.38 15.88 16.68
N ARG A 116 8.06 16.03 16.86
CA ARG A 116 7.05 15.53 15.90
C ARG A 116 7.22 16.13 14.51
N ALA A 117 7.51 17.43 14.41
CA ALA A 117 7.77 18.10 13.14
C ALA A 117 9.04 17.56 12.46
N TRP A 118 10.13 17.39 13.21
CA TRP A 118 11.38 16.82 12.68
C TRP A 118 11.23 15.37 12.22
N LEU A 119 10.60 14.52 13.04
CA LEU A 119 10.37 13.12 12.69
C LEU A 119 9.48 12.98 11.46
N THR A 120 8.50 13.88 11.27
CA THR A 120 7.67 13.91 10.06
C THR A 120 8.50 14.22 8.82
N ARG A 121 9.44 15.17 8.90
CA ARG A 121 10.36 15.48 7.79
C ARG A 121 11.32 14.33 7.48
N ILE A 122 11.88 13.70 8.51
CA ILE A 122 12.80 12.56 8.34
C ILE A 122 12.06 11.36 7.72
N ALA A 123 10.80 11.13 8.10
CA ALA A 123 9.98 10.06 7.54
C ALA A 123 9.72 10.20 6.03
N GLN A 124 9.85 11.41 5.48
CA GLN A 124 9.67 11.72 4.06
C GLN A 124 10.99 11.67 3.25
N THR A 125 12.13 11.40 3.90
CA THR A 125 13.46 11.42 3.25
C THR A 125 13.87 10.04 2.67
N GLY A 126 12.96 9.05 2.71
CA GLY A 126 13.23 7.65 2.33
C GLY A 126 12.68 7.25 0.98
#